data_AF-A0AAE0AWT6-F1
#
_entry.id   AF-A0AAE0AWT6-F1
#
_cell.length_a   1.000
_cell.length_b   1.000
_cell.length_c   1.000
_cell.angle_alpha   90.00
_cell.angle_beta   90.00
_cell.angle_gamma   90.00
#
_symmetry.space_group_name_H-M   'P 1'
#
loop_
_entity.id
_entity.type
_entity.pdbx_description
1 polymer ?
#
loop_
_entity_poly.entity_id
_entity_poly.type
_entity_poly.pdbx_seq_one_letter_code
_entity_poly.pdbx_strand_id
1 'polypeptide(L)'
;MGLNTSSYLPQVFKHQIDKLKGTDVMLVDQKEMTSKDMDNHQGRFSMPRGKVITRDFISEDEIDLFDQNLNDGIKWSLIQLCLEEITDFELNKWTMNKTFSYTLIRRWKSVAYNERNRLQIGCVC
;
A
#
# COMPACT_ATOMS: atom_id res chain seq x y z
N MET A 1 -11.10 -5.15 -18.07
CA MET A 1 -12.26 -5.57 -17.25
C MET A 1 -11.74 -5.86 -15.85
N GLY A 2 -11.90 -4.93 -14.91
CA GLY A 2 -11.47 -5.10 -13.53
C GLY A 2 -12.38 -6.08 -12.80
N LEU A 3 -11.79 -6.99 -12.02
CA LEU A 3 -12.55 -7.91 -11.16
C LEU A 3 -13.35 -7.11 -10.14
N ASN A 4 -14.63 -7.46 -9.96
CA ASN A 4 -15.57 -6.79 -9.08
C ASN A 4 -15.17 -7.04 -7.60
N THR A 5 -14.37 -6.15 -7.03
CA THR A 5 -13.81 -6.21 -5.66
C THR A 5 -14.85 -6.00 -4.56
N SER A 6 -16.10 -5.65 -4.91
CA SER A 6 -17.13 -5.19 -3.98
C SER A 6 -17.58 -6.24 -2.95
N SER A 7 -17.48 -7.55 -3.21
CA SER A 7 -18.01 -8.55 -2.27
C SER A 7 -17.13 -8.82 -1.05
N TYR A 8 -15.84 -8.44 -1.06
CA TYR A 8 -14.89 -8.78 0.02
C TYR A 8 -14.39 -7.57 0.84
N LEU A 9 -14.57 -6.34 0.36
CA LEU A 9 -14.20 -5.15 1.12
C LEU A 9 -15.21 -4.91 2.25
N PRO A 10 -14.81 -4.92 3.55
CA PRO A 10 -15.75 -4.70 4.64
C PRO A 10 -16.44 -3.33 4.54
N GLN A 11 -17.72 -3.27 4.90
CA GLN A 11 -18.56 -2.06 4.76
C GLN A 11 -17.97 -0.83 5.45
N VAL A 12 -17.25 -1.02 6.56
CA VAL A 12 -16.57 0.06 7.28
C VAL A 12 -15.51 0.76 6.43
N PHE A 13 -14.79 0.03 5.57
CA PHE A 13 -13.81 0.64 4.65
C PHE A 13 -14.51 1.34 3.48
N LYS A 14 -15.60 0.75 2.95
CA LYS A 14 -16.40 1.42 1.91
C LYS A 14 -16.86 2.80 2.36
N HIS A 15 -17.39 2.89 3.58
CA HIS A 15 -17.81 4.18 4.15
C HIS A 15 -16.67 5.18 4.30
N GLN A 16 -15.46 4.74 4.67
CA GLN A 16 -14.31 5.63 4.75
C GLN A 16 -13.84 6.10 3.36
N ILE A 17 -13.82 5.21 2.37
CA ILE A 17 -13.50 5.56 0.98
C ILE A 17 -14.52 6.59 0.44
N ASP A 18 -15.81 6.36 0.68
CA ASP A 18 -16.88 7.28 0.26
C ASP A 18 -16.73 8.67 0.91
N LYS A 19 -16.36 8.73 2.19
CA LYS A 19 -16.07 9.99 2.90
C LYS A 19 -14.91 10.76 2.27
N LEU A 20 -13.88 10.05 1.80
CA LEU A 20 -12.74 10.63 1.09
C LEU A 20 -13.05 10.92 -0.39
N LYS A 21 -14.28 10.64 -0.85
CA LYS A 21 -14.69 10.73 -2.26
C LYS A 21 -13.81 9.86 -3.17
N GLY A 22 -13.28 8.77 -2.62
CA GLY A 22 -12.50 7.80 -3.37
C GLY A 22 -13.36 7.10 -4.41
N THR A 23 -12.80 6.89 -5.59
CA THR A 23 -13.43 6.19 -6.71
C THR A 23 -12.49 5.08 -7.19
N ASP A 24 -12.91 4.27 -8.16
CA ASP A 24 -12.07 3.24 -8.80
C ASP A 24 -11.41 2.25 -7.82
N VAL A 25 -12.20 1.72 -6.88
CA VAL A 25 -11.73 0.78 -5.86
C VAL A 25 -11.22 -0.52 -6.50
N MET A 26 -9.93 -0.78 -6.34
CA MET A 26 -9.24 -1.93 -6.93
C MET A 26 -8.41 -2.70 -5.90
N LEU A 27 -8.25 -4.01 -6.12
CA LEU A 27 -7.35 -4.85 -5.35
C LEU A 27 -5.96 -4.77 -5.99
N VAL A 28 -5.01 -4.18 -5.26
CA VAL A 28 -3.66 -3.91 -5.75
C VAL A 28 -2.72 -5.06 -5.47
N ASP A 29 -2.69 -5.53 -4.23
CA ASP A 29 -1.89 -6.67 -3.77
C ASP A 29 -2.65 -7.35 -2.63
N GLN A 30 -2.32 -8.61 -2.38
CA GLN A 30 -2.73 -9.33 -1.18
C GLN A 30 -1.62 -10.29 -0.81
N LYS A 31 -1.09 -10.16 0.40
CA LYS A 31 0.04 -11.00 0.82
C LYS A 31 0.02 -11.32 2.30
N GLU A 32 0.72 -12.39 2.63
CA GLU A 32 1.04 -12.71 4.01
C GLU A 32 2.13 -11.78 4.54
N MET A 33 1.91 -11.23 5.73
CA MET A 33 2.84 -10.36 6.43
C MET A 33 4.09 -11.16 6.85
N THR A 34 5.26 -10.73 6.36
CA THR A 34 6.54 -11.39 6.68
C THR A 34 7.26 -10.72 7.83
N SER A 35 8.29 -11.37 8.37
CA SER A 35 9.19 -10.75 9.36
C SER A 35 9.84 -9.46 8.87
N LYS A 36 10.07 -9.32 7.54
CA LYS A 36 10.61 -8.09 6.94
C LYS A 36 9.60 -6.95 6.93
N ASP A 37 8.31 -7.27 6.77
CA ASP A 37 7.24 -6.28 6.81
C ASP A 37 6.99 -5.81 8.25
N MET A 38 7.23 -6.68 9.22
CA MET A 38 7.06 -6.41 10.66
C MET A 38 8.38 -6.06 11.36
N ASP A 39 9.44 -5.74 10.61
CA ASP A 39 10.77 -5.45 11.15
C ASP A 39 10.81 -4.07 11.85
N ASN A 40 11.47 -3.98 13.00
CA ASN A 40 11.51 -2.76 13.82
C ASN A 40 12.54 -1.72 13.34
N HIS A 41 13.49 -2.11 12.48
CA HIS A 41 14.58 -1.26 11.99
C HIS A 41 14.27 -0.71 10.59
N GLN A 42 14.00 -1.58 9.63
CA GLN A 42 13.69 -1.22 8.24
C GLN A 42 12.20 -1.11 7.96
N GLY A 43 11.36 -1.82 8.74
CA GLY A 43 9.89 -1.78 8.74
C GLY A 43 9.27 -1.23 7.47
N ARG A 44 9.23 -2.05 6.42
CA ARG A 44 8.73 -1.66 5.09
C ARG A 44 7.71 -2.66 4.59
N PHE A 45 6.62 -2.20 4.00
CA PHE A 45 5.71 -3.05 3.26
C PHE A 45 6.05 -3.02 1.79
N SER A 46 6.57 -4.14 1.27
CA SER A 46 6.94 -4.26 -0.15
C SER A 46 5.86 -4.96 -0.95
N MET A 47 5.53 -4.38 -2.11
CA MET A 47 4.67 -4.94 -3.15
C MET A 47 5.54 -5.23 -4.39
N PRO A 48 6.10 -6.44 -4.50
CA PRO A 48 6.92 -6.81 -5.65
C PRO A 48 6.11 -6.73 -6.94
N ARG A 49 6.73 -6.27 -8.03
CA ARG A 49 6.02 -6.08 -9.30
C ARG A 49 5.31 -7.32 -9.85
N GLY A 50 5.82 -8.51 -9.54
CA GLY A 50 5.19 -9.79 -9.92
C GLY A 50 4.04 -10.23 -9.02
N LYS A 51 3.79 -9.55 -7.90
CA LYS A 51 2.69 -9.82 -6.95
C LYS A 51 1.55 -8.82 -7.05
N VAL A 52 1.83 -7.61 -7.54
CA VAL A 52 0.80 -6.61 -7.89
C VAL A 52 -0.19 -7.19 -8.89
N ILE A 53 -1.46 -7.25 -8.47
CA ILE A 53 -2.60 -7.80 -9.20
C ILE A 53 -3.09 -6.79 -10.24
N THR A 54 -3.32 -5.54 -9.82
CA THR A 54 -3.82 -4.46 -10.68
C THR A 54 -2.72 -3.41 -10.84
N ARG A 55 -2.33 -3.11 -12.08
CA ARG A 55 -1.24 -2.17 -12.39
C ARG A 55 -1.72 -0.73 -12.56
N ASP A 56 -3.00 -0.55 -12.84
CA ASP A 56 -3.64 0.74 -13.12
C ASP A 56 -3.85 1.57 -11.83
N PHE A 57 -3.34 1.09 -10.69
CA PHE A 57 -3.41 1.75 -9.38
C PHE A 57 -2.41 2.91 -9.24
N ILE A 58 -1.50 3.08 -10.19
CA ILE A 58 -0.56 4.18 -10.30
C ILE A 58 -0.79 4.86 -11.65
N SER A 59 -0.92 6.18 -11.65
CA SER A 59 -1.14 6.96 -12.88
C SER A 59 0.13 7.05 -13.73
N GLU A 60 -0.01 7.42 -15.01
CA GLU A 60 1.15 7.70 -15.88
C GLU A 60 2.01 8.83 -15.31
N ASP A 61 1.39 9.90 -14.78
CA ASP A 61 2.10 11.01 -14.13
C ASP A 61 2.93 10.51 -12.92
N GLU A 62 2.38 9.61 -12.10
CA GLU A 62 3.10 9.03 -10.97
C GLU A 62 4.23 8.10 -11.43
N ILE A 63 4.05 7.36 -12.53
CA ILE A 63 5.11 6.56 -13.14
C ILE A 63 6.26 7.46 -13.60
N ASP A 64 5.94 8.56 -14.28
CA ASP A 64 6.93 9.53 -14.74
C ASP A 64 7.68 10.18 -13.58
N LEU A 65 7.00 10.47 -12.46
CA LEU A 65 7.64 10.96 -11.23
C LEU A 65 8.65 9.94 -10.68
N PHE A 66 8.32 8.64 -10.69
CA PHE A 66 9.26 7.61 -10.27
C PHE A 66 10.46 7.49 -11.23
N ASP A 67 10.23 7.59 -12.53
CA ASP A 67 11.27 7.41 -13.55
C ASP A 67 12.23 8.61 -13.64
N GLN A 68 11.78 9.80 -13.22
CA GLN A 68 12.63 10.98 -13.08
C GLN A 68 13.65 10.88 -11.93
N ASN A 69 13.64 9.79 -11.13
CA ASN A 69 14.56 9.54 -10.00
C ASN A 69 14.69 10.75 -9.05
N LEU A 70 13.62 11.53 -8.91
CA LEU A 70 13.48 12.42 -7.77
C LEU A 70 13.41 11.47 -6.58
N ASN A 71 14.46 11.39 -5.76
CA ASN A 71 14.61 10.44 -4.65
C ASN A 71 13.53 10.56 -3.54
N ASP A 72 12.47 11.31 -3.81
CA ASP A 72 11.35 11.59 -2.94
C ASP A 72 10.19 10.70 -3.38
N GLY A 73 9.73 9.84 -2.46
CA GLY A 73 8.54 9.02 -2.71
C GLY A 73 7.31 9.88 -3.00
N ILE A 74 6.33 9.29 -3.67
CA ILE A 74 5.06 9.96 -3.96
C ILE A 74 4.20 9.93 -2.69
N LYS A 75 3.64 11.08 -2.32
CA LYS A 75 2.79 11.22 -1.14
C LYS A 75 1.43 10.57 -1.37
N TRP A 76 1.11 9.60 -0.54
CA TRP A 76 -0.12 8.82 -0.56
C TRP A 76 -0.85 8.96 0.78
N SER A 77 -2.16 8.75 0.74
CA SER A 77 -2.97 8.57 1.94
C SER A 77 -3.29 7.09 2.15
N LEU A 78 -3.22 6.62 3.39
CA LEU A 78 -3.50 5.24 3.78
C LEU A 78 -4.62 5.21 4.81
N ILE A 79 -5.73 4.55 4.49
CA ILE A 79 -6.72 4.14 5.49
C ILE A 79 -6.20 2.87 6.17
N GLN A 80 -5.81 2.96 7.43
CA GLN A 80 -5.32 1.81 8.20
C GLN A 80 -6.44 0.82 8.53
N LEU A 81 -6.05 -0.38 8.99
CA LEU A 81 -7.02 -1.40 9.43
C LEU A 81 -7.90 -0.95 10.60
N CYS A 82 -7.39 -0.05 11.44
CA CYS A 82 -8.13 0.60 12.53
C CYS A 82 -9.03 1.77 12.09
N LEU A 83 -9.14 2.01 10.77
CA LEU A 83 -9.89 3.08 10.11
C LEU A 83 -9.34 4.51 10.30
N GLU A 84 -8.15 4.63 10.88
CA GLU A 84 -7.43 5.91 10.94
C GLU A 84 -6.69 6.17 9.62
N GLU A 85 -6.80 7.39 9.11
CA GLU A 85 -6.11 7.84 7.92
C GLU A 85 -4.71 8.36 8.26
N ILE A 86 -3.73 8.04 7.42
CA ILE A 86 -2.40 8.65 7.42
C ILE A 86 -2.23 9.35 6.06
N THR A 87 -2.13 10.68 6.05
CA THR A 87 -2.11 11.49 4.81
C THR A 87 -0.71 11.82 4.29
N ASP A 88 0.34 11.55 5.08
CA ASP A 88 1.74 11.84 4.77
C ASP A 88 2.54 10.56 4.51
N PHE A 89 1.89 9.53 3.98
CA PHE A 89 2.53 8.27 3.63
C PHE A 89 3.36 8.44 2.35
N GLU A 90 4.48 7.72 2.21
CA GLU A 90 5.27 7.76 0.96
C GLU A 90 5.34 6.39 0.30
N LEU A 91 4.91 6.35 -0.96
CA LEU A 91 5.12 5.22 -1.85
C LEU A 91 6.41 5.44 -2.64
N ASN A 92 7.31 4.46 -2.59
CA ASN A 92 8.59 4.49 -3.31
C ASN A 92 8.62 3.38 -4.37
N LYS A 93 9.30 3.59 -5.49
CA LYS A 93 9.59 2.55 -6.49
C LYS A 93 11.06 2.17 -6.39
N TRP A 94 11.34 0.96 -5.92
CA TRP A 94 12.72 0.46 -5.75
C TRP A 94 13.07 -0.51 -6.88
N THR A 95 13.92 -0.04 -7.79
CA THR A 95 14.41 -0.83 -8.92
C THR A 95 15.53 -1.78 -8.47
N MET A 96 15.40 -3.05 -8.84
CA MET A 96 16.34 -4.13 -8.53
C MET A 96 16.69 -4.88 -9.81
N ASN A 97 17.90 -4.67 -10.35
CA ASN A 97 18.38 -5.30 -11.59
C ASN A 97 17.34 -5.24 -12.73
N LYS A 98 16.57 -6.31 -12.92
CA LYS A 98 15.58 -6.48 -14.01
C LYS A 98 14.12 -6.30 -13.57
N THR A 99 13.87 -6.00 -12.30
CA THR A 99 12.52 -5.87 -11.72
C THR A 99 12.46 -4.69 -10.77
N PHE A 100 11.31 -4.45 -10.16
CA PHE A 100 11.15 -3.43 -9.13
C PHE A 100 10.09 -3.86 -8.11
N SER A 101 10.06 -3.14 -6.99
CA SER A 101 9.02 -3.25 -5.97
C SER A 101 8.50 -1.86 -5.63
N TYR A 102 7.20 -1.73 -5.43
CA TYR A 102 6.67 -0.57 -4.74
C TYR A 102 6.80 -0.78 -3.23
N THR A 103 7.24 0.23 -2.50
CA THR A 103 7.57 0.09 -1.08
C THR A 103 6.98 1.24 -0.27
N LEU A 104 6.20 0.84 0.73
CA LEU A 104 5.72 1.68 1.81
C LEU A 104 6.77 1.64 2.91
N ILE A 105 7.50 2.73 3.11
CA ILE A 105 8.64 2.77 4.05
C ILE A 105 8.36 3.78 5.15
N ARG A 106 8.25 5.06 4.79
CA ARG A 106 7.96 6.11 5.77
C ARG A 106 6.59 5.83 6.39
N ARG A 107 6.50 5.90 7.72
CA ARG A 107 5.28 5.62 8.52
C ARG A 107 4.78 4.18 8.49
N TRP A 108 5.33 3.26 7.69
CA TRP A 108 4.88 1.86 7.74
C TRP A 108 5.04 1.27 9.15
N LYS A 109 6.15 1.58 9.82
CA LYS A 109 6.36 1.20 11.23
C LYS A 109 5.20 1.63 12.14
N SER A 110 4.67 2.85 11.99
CA SER A 110 3.53 3.28 12.81
C SER A 110 2.26 2.49 12.51
N VAL A 111 2.10 1.96 11.29
CA VAL A 111 0.97 1.08 10.92
C VAL A 111 1.18 -0.32 11.50
N ALA A 112 2.36 -0.91 11.28
CA ALA A 112 2.71 -2.26 11.71
C ALA A 112 2.64 -2.43 13.23
N TYR A 113 3.05 -1.43 14.00
CA TYR A 113 3.06 -1.46 15.46
C TYR A 113 1.86 -0.76 16.11
N ASN A 114 0.88 -0.29 15.34
CA ASN A 114 -0.38 0.16 15.91
C ASN A 114 -1.18 -1.06 16.37
N GLU A 115 -1.29 -1.25 17.68
CA GLU A 115 -2.02 -2.38 18.29
C GLU A 115 -3.47 -2.49 17.82
N ARG A 116 -4.08 -1.37 17.41
CA ARG A 116 -5.45 -1.35 16.87
C ARG A 116 -5.54 -2.01 15.49
N ASN A 117 -4.45 -2.07 14.73
CA ASN A 117 -4.39 -2.76 13.45
C ASN A 117 -4.25 -4.29 13.62
N ARG A 118 -3.77 -4.76 14.79
CA ARG A 118 -3.58 -6.19 15.11
C ARG A 118 -2.78 -6.95 14.05
N LEU A 119 -1.87 -6.27 13.35
CA LEU A 119 -1.00 -6.88 12.34
C LEU A 119 0.03 -7.79 13.02
N GLN A 120 0.18 -9.00 12.49
CA GLN A 120 1.13 -10.00 12.96
C GLN A 120 1.72 -10.75 11.77
N ILE A 121 2.90 -11.35 11.94
CA ILE A 121 3.49 -12.25 10.96
C ILE A 121 2.50 -13.39 10.69
N GLY A 122 2.27 -13.72 9.42
CA GLY A 122 1.32 -14.76 9.02
C GLY A 122 -0.11 -14.26 8.75
N CYS A 123 -0.47 -13.03 9.15
CA CYS A 123 -1.75 -12.44 8.75
C CYS A 123 -1.72 -12.07 7.27
N VAL A 124 -2.87 -12.20 6.59
CA VAL A 124 -3.04 -11.72 5.22
C VAL A 124 -3.52 -10.27 5.25
N CYS A 125 -2.83 -9.40 4.52
CA CYS A 125 -3.17 -7.99 4.34
C CYS A 125 -3.30 -7.66 2.85
#